data_AF-A0A925R408-F1
#
_entry.id   AF-A0A925R408-F1
#
_cell.length_a   1.000
_cell.length_b   1.000
_cell.length_c   1.000
_cell.angle_alpha   90.00
_cell.angle_beta   90.00
_cell.angle_gamma   90.00
#
_symmetry.space_group_name_H-M   'P 1'
#
loop_
_entity.id
_entity.type
_entity.pdbx_description
1 polymer ?
#
loop_
_entity_poly.entity_id
_entity_poly.type
_entity_poly.pdbx_seq_one_letter_code
_entity_poly.pdbx_strand_id
1 'polypeptide(L)'
;SRLAADDEVNELLDDYLHVCPSDSPHFSRDSLRTDWTARFGSQGQLRMHHSAGCEHCGHTGHRGRAGLHELMVVSREVRRLIQTGARAEELQRTAMLEGMRTLRQDGIEKVLQGVTSLAEVRATSNV
;
A
#
# COMPACT_ATOMS: atom_id res chain seq x y z
N SER A 1 -5.17 3.75 -19.08
CA SER A 1 -5.81 3.76 -17.75
C SER A 1 -7.30 4.01 -17.91
N ARG A 2 -8.12 3.42 -17.05
CA ARG A 2 -9.58 3.57 -17.02
C ARG A 2 -10.03 3.95 -15.62
N LEU A 3 -11.29 4.36 -15.47
CA LEU A 3 -11.89 4.53 -14.15
C LEU A 3 -11.86 3.18 -13.41
N ALA A 4 -11.51 3.22 -12.13
CA ALA A 4 -11.54 2.06 -11.26
C ALA A 4 -13.00 1.69 -10.98
N ALA A 5 -13.33 0.41 -11.07
CA ALA A 5 -14.62 -0.09 -10.62
C ALA A 5 -14.64 -0.18 -9.09
N ASP A 6 -15.83 -0.13 -8.47
CA ASP A 6 -15.96 -0.07 -7.01
C ASP A 6 -15.42 -1.33 -6.33
N ASP A 7 -15.58 -2.49 -6.96
CA ASP A 7 -15.03 -3.78 -6.54
C ASP A 7 -13.50 -3.79 -6.52
N GLU A 8 -12.84 -3.24 -7.54
CA GLU A 8 -11.38 -3.13 -7.58
C GLU A 8 -10.85 -2.22 -6.47
N VAL A 9 -11.54 -1.09 -6.21
CA VAL A 9 -11.18 -0.19 -5.12
C VAL A 9 -11.35 -0.91 -3.77
N ASN A 10 -12.43 -1.65 -3.60
CA ASN A 10 -12.66 -2.43 -2.38
C ASN A 10 -11.61 -3.51 -2.17
N GLU A 11 -11.18 -4.20 -3.22
CA GLU A 11 -10.09 -5.19 -3.16
C GLU A 11 -8.79 -4.54 -2.67
N LEU A 12 -8.42 -3.37 -3.21
CA LEU A 12 -7.24 -2.65 -2.75
C LEU A 12 -7.36 -2.18 -1.29
N LEU A 13 -8.55 -1.73 -0.88
CA LEU A 13 -8.80 -1.32 0.51
C LEU A 13 -8.70 -2.51 1.46
N ASP A 14 -9.21 -3.69 1.07
CA ASP A 14 -9.11 -4.92 1.84
C ASP A 14 -7.63 -5.33 2.04
N ASP A 15 -6.87 -5.39 0.95
CA ASP A 15 -5.45 -5.73 0.99
C ASP A 15 -4.64 -4.72 1.84
N TYR A 16 -4.97 -3.42 1.75
CA TYR A 16 -4.26 -2.38 2.50
C TYR A 16 -4.56 -2.43 4.00
N LEU A 17 -5.82 -2.69 4.37
CA LEU A 17 -6.30 -2.66 5.75
C LEU A 17 -6.09 -3.98 6.50
N HIS A 18 -5.71 -5.06 5.80
CA HIS A 18 -5.57 -6.39 6.38
C HIS A 18 -4.72 -6.44 7.68
N VAL A 19 -3.60 -5.71 7.70
CA VAL A 19 -2.66 -5.65 8.82
C VAL A 19 -2.85 -4.43 9.73
N CYS A 20 -3.84 -3.58 9.42
CA CYS A 20 -4.07 -2.37 10.19
C CYS A 20 -4.72 -2.72 11.55
N PRO A 21 -4.29 -2.06 12.65
CA PRO A 21 -4.95 -2.18 13.94
C PRO A 21 -6.43 -1.81 13.84
N SER A 22 -7.32 -2.78 14.08
CA SER A 22 -8.77 -2.62 13.94
C SER A 22 -9.38 -1.66 14.97
N ASP A 23 -8.66 -1.41 16.06
CA ASP A 23 -9.05 -0.52 17.15
C ASP A 23 -8.67 0.94 16.89
N SER A 24 -7.95 1.23 15.80
CA SER A 24 -7.52 2.58 15.47
C SER A 24 -8.46 3.26 14.46
N PRO A 25 -9.03 4.43 14.80
CA PRO A 25 -9.89 5.18 13.87
C PRO A 25 -9.12 5.75 12.67
N HIS A 26 -7.78 5.73 12.69
CA HIS A 26 -6.95 6.20 11.58
C HIS A 26 -7.02 5.29 10.36
N PHE A 27 -7.38 4.01 10.55
CA PHE A 27 -7.43 3.01 9.48
C PHE A 27 -8.88 2.68 9.10
N SER A 28 -9.64 3.70 8.70
CA SER A 28 -11.00 3.52 8.20
C SER A 28 -11.03 3.45 6.67
N ARG A 29 -11.95 2.63 6.12
CA ARG A 29 -12.14 2.53 4.65
C ARG A 29 -12.46 3.88 4.03
N ASP A 30 -13.36 4.64 4.67
CA ASP A 30 -13.84 5.92 4.14
C ASP A 30 -12.74 6.97 4.13
N SER A 31 -11.95 7.06 5.20
CA SER A 31 -10.81 7.99 5.27
C SER A 31 -9.76 7.62 4.23
N LEU A 32 -9.43 6.33 4.09
CA LEU A 32 -8.43 5.86 3.13
C LEU A 32 -8.88 6.08 1.68
N ARG A 33 -10.16 5.80 1.38
CA ARG A 33 -10.75 6.05 0.05
C ARG A 33 -10.70 7.54 -0.29
N THR A 34 -11.01 8.40 0.68
CA THR A 34 -10.95 9.85 0.52
C THR A 34 -9.52 10.32 0.26
N ASP A 35 -8.54 9.83 1.05
CA ASP A 35 -7.12 10.12 0.88
C ASP A 35 -6.61 9.71 -0.51
N TRP A 36 -6.87 8.46 -0.91
CA TRP A 36 -6.46 7.95 -2.22
C TRP A 36 -7.10 8.73 -3.36
N THR A 37 -8.39 9.07 -3.24
CA THR A 37 -9.07 9.86 -4.27
C THR A 37 -8.47 11.26 -4.40
N ALA A 38 -8.10 11.89 -3.27
CA ALA A 38 -7.44 13.20 -3.27
C ALA A 38 -6.02 13.15 -3.85
N ARG A 39 -5.25 12.08 -3.57
CA ARG A 39 -3.84 11.95 -3.96
C ARG A 39 -3.63 11.37 -5.36
N PHE A 40 -4.44 10.40 -5.75
CA PHE A 40 -4.26 9.58 -6.96
C PHE A 40 -5.47 9.63 -7.91
N GLY A 41 -6.59 10.21 -7.46
CA GLY A 41 -7.78 10.34 -8.29
C GLY A 41 -7.66 11.42 -9.36
N SER A 42 -8.52 11.29 -10.37
CA SER A 42 -8.72 12.28 -11.43
C SER A 42 -10.22 12.53 -11.54
N GLN A 43 -10.64 13.79 -11.55
CA GLN A 43 -12.07 14.16 -11.53
C GLN A 43 -12.85 13.52 -10.37
N GLY A 44 -12.20 13.38 -9.21
CA GLY A 44 -12.80 12.79 -8.01
C GLY A 44 -12.97 11.27 -8.07
N GLN A 45 -12.34 10.58 -9.01
CA GLN A 45 -12.42 9.11 -9.14
C GLN A 45 -11.04 8.49 -9.31
N LEU A 46 -10.82 7.34 -8.67
CA LEU A 46 -9.60 6.54 -8.83
C LEU A 46 -9.52 5.95 -10.24
N ARG A 47 -8.29 5.76 -10.72
CA ARG A 47 -8.03 5.16 -12.03
C ARG A 47 -7.16 3.93 -11.88
N MET A 48 -7.49 2.90 -12.64
CA MET A 48 -6.67 1.71 -12.77
C MET A 48 -5.81 1.78 -14.04
N HIS A 49 -4.56 1.36 -13.89
CA HIS A 49 -3.56 1.34 -14.94
C HIS A 49 -3.42 -0.08 -15.49
N HIS A 50 -3.20 -0.16 -16.80
CA HIS A 50 -3.00 -1.42 -17.50
C HIS A 50 -1.92 -1.20 -18.56
N SER A 51 -0.99 -2.15 -18.65
CA SER A 51 0.14 -2.14 -19.56
C SER A 51 -0.04 -3.20 -20.64
N ALA A 52 -0.50 -2.79 -21.83
CA ALA A 52 -0.83 -3.72 -22.93
C ALA A 52 0.38 -4.42 -23.58
N GLY A 53 1.61 -4.05 -23.22
CA GLY A 53 2.83 -4.53 -23.88
C GLY A 53 3.10 -3.85 -25.23
N CYS A 54 4.37 -3.66 -25.55
CA CYS A 54 4.82 -3.13 -26.84
C CYS A 54 6.24 -3.65 -27.14
N GLU A 55 6.73 -3.41 -28.36
CA GLU A 55 8.08 -3.84 -28.78
C GLU A 55 9.19 -3.35 -27.82
N HIS A 56 9.05 -2.13 -27.29
CA HIS A 56 10.05 -1.52 -26.41
C HIS A 56 10.18 -2.19 -25.03
N CYS A 57 9.16 -2.95 -24.61
CA CYS A 57 9.18 -3.76 -23.40
C CYS A 57 9.18 -5.26 -23.69
N GLY A 58 9.44 -5.66 -24.94
CA GLY A 58 9.39 -7.07 -25.36
C GLY A 58 8.01 -7.70 -25.19
N HIS A 59 6.95 -6.91 -25.39
CA HIS A 59 5.55 -7.30 -25.21
C HIS A 59 5.16 -7.76 -23.80
N THR A 60 5.98 -7.50 -22.78
CA THR A 60 5.70 -7.89 -21.39
C THR A 60 4.75 -6.93 -20.67
N GLY A 61 4.71 -5.67 -21.09
CA GLY A 61 4.03 -4.60 -20.36
C GLY A 61 4.87 -4.00 -19.22
N HIS A 62 6.11 -4.46 -19.01
CA HIS A 62 6.97 -4.02 -17.91
C HIS A 62 8.36 -3.58 -18.42
N ARG A 63 8.89 -2.49 -17.88
CA ARG A 63 10.25 -2.03 -18.19
C ARG A 63 10.87 -1.34 -16.97
N GLY A 64 12.01 -1.84 -16.53
CA GLY A 64 12.66 -1.37 -15.28
C GLY A 64 12.07 -2.04 -14.04
N ARG A 65 12.45 -1.54 -12.86
CA ARG A 65 11.99 -2.02 -11.55
C ARG A 65 11.74 -0.83 -10.63
N ALA A 66 10.75 -0.94 -9.75
CA ALA A 66 10.48 0.01 -8.68
C ALA A 66 10.69 -0.68 -7.33
N GLY A 67 11.40 -0.03 -6.41
CA GLY A 67 11.58 -0.54 -5.05
C GLY A 67 10.30 -0.35 -4.23
N LEU A 68 9.94 -1.35 -3.44
CA LEU A 68 8.96 -1.21 -2.35
C LEU A 68 9.70 -0.95 -1.04
N HIS A 69 9.16 -0.08 -0.18
CA HIS A 69 9.83 0.33 1.04
C HIS A 69 8.92 0.14 2.25
N GLU A 70 9.51 -0.42 3.30
CA GLU A 70 8.93 -0.50 4.64
C GLU A 70 9.95 0.12 5.60
N LEU A 71 9.60 1.28 6.14
CA LEU A 71 10.53 2.09 6.94
C LEU A 71 9.97 2.29 8.35
N MET A 72 10.51 1.52 9.30
CA MET A 72 10.22 1.68 10.71
C MET A 72 11.16 2.71 11.34
N VAL A 73 10.61 3.82 11.83
CA VAL A 73 11.36 4.80 12.62
C VAL A 73 11.47 4.30 14.06
N VAL A 74 12.68 4.27 14.61
CA VAL A 74 12.90 3.87 16.01
C VAL A 74 12.57 5.05 16.94
N SER A 75 11.27 5.21 17.23
CA SER A 75 10.77 6.20 18.18
C SER A 75 11.15 5.84 19.63
N ARG A 76 10.82 6.73 20.58
CA ARG A 76 11.01 6.44 22.01
C ARG A 76 10.21 5.22 22.46
N GLU A 77 8.99 5.06 21.95
CA GLU A 77 8.12 3.95 22.33
C GLU A 77 8.58 2.64 21.69
N VAL A 78 8.93 2.66 20.41
CA VAL A 78 9.55 1.49 19.73
C VAL A 78 10.83 1.07 20.45
N ARG A 79 11.68 2.03 20.85
CA ARG A 79 12.89 1.73 21.64
C ARG A 79 12.55 1.05 22.98
N ARG A 80 11.52 1.52 23.67
CA ARG A 80 11.06 0.92 24.94
C ARG A 80 10.62 -0.54 24.73
N LEU A 81 9.82 -0.79 23.70
CA LEU A 81 9.34 -2.13 23.33
C LEU A 81 10.49 -3.09 23.01
N ILE A 82 11.50 -2.62 22.28
CA ILE A 82 12.73 -3.38 22.01
C ILE A 82 13.44 -3.74 23.32
N GLN A 83 13.63 -2.77 24.22
CA GLN A 83 14.34 -2.98 25.49
C GLN A 83 13.60 -3.96 26.42
N THR A 84 12.28 -4.00 26.36
CA THR A 84 11.46 -4.91 27.17
C THR A 84 11.23 -6.28 26.51
N GLY A 85 11.78 -6.51 25.31
CA GLY A 85 11.59 -7.77 24.59
C GLY A 85 10.15 -8.01 24.14
N ALA A 86 9.45 -6.95 23.73
CA ALA A 86 8.08 -7.05 23.20
C ALA A 86 8.04 -7.93 21.94
N ARG A 87 6.86 -8.45 21.62
CA ARG A 87 6.68 -9.27 20.42
C ARG A 87 6.76 -8.42 19.15
N ALA A 88 7.06 -9.07 18.03
CA ALA A 88 7.15 -8.39 16.73
C ALA A 88 5.82 -7.71 16.34
N GLU A 89 4.69 -8.31 16.69
CA GLU A 89 3.36 -7.76 16.39
C GLU A 89 3.11 -6.44 17.14
N GLU A 90 3.63 -6.30 18.37
CA GLU A 90 3.51 -5.08 19.18
C GLU A 90 4.40 -3.95 18.62
N LEU A 91 5.59 -4.29 18.14
CA LEU A 91 6.48 -3.36 17.45
C LEU A 91 5.85 -2.87 16.14
N GLN A 92 5.35 -3.79 15.32
CA GLN A 92 4.68 -3.47 14.06
C GLN A 92 3.46 -2.59 14.28
N ARG A 93 2.59 -2.94 15.24
CA ARG A 93 1.41 -2.14 15.59
C ARG A 93 1.80 -0.72 15.96
N THR A 94 2.78 -0.55 16.85
CA THR A 94 3.26 0.77 17.28
C THR A 94 3.82 1.56 16.10
N ALA A 95 4.67 0.94 15.29
CA ALA A 95 5.27 1.59 14.12
C ALA A 95 4.21 2.03 13.09
N MET A 96 3.19 1.20 12.83
CA MET A 96 2.10 1.55 11.92
C MET A 96 1.27 2.72 12.45
N LEU A 97 0.97 2.76 13.75
CA LEU A 97 0.29 3.90 14.37
C LEU A 97 1.11 5.19 14.28
N GLU A 98 2.44 5.08 14.26
CA GLU A 98 3.38 6.20 14.06
C GLU A 98 3.64 6.53 12.58
N GLY A 99 2.93 5.87 11.64
CA GLY A 99 2.95 6.20 10.21
C GLY A 99 3.81 5.30 9.33
N MET A 100 4.34 4.20 9.86
CA MET A 100 4.96 3.17 9.02
C MET A 100 3.91 2.55 8.08
N ARG A 101 4.27 2.43 6.80
CA ARG A 101 3.53 1.61 5.83
C ARG A 101 4.28 0.30 5.60
N THR A 102 3.54 -0.79 5.43
CA THR A 102 4.12 -2.07 5.04
C THR A 102 4.52 -2.08 3.56
N LEU A 103 5.32 -3.07 3.15
CA LEU A 103 5.66 -3.28 1.73
C LEU A 103 4.41 -3.38 0.84
N ARG A 104 3.36 -4.07 1.32
CA ARG A 104 2.09 -4.21 0.59
C ARG A 104 1.39 -2.87 0.43
N GLN A 105 1.33 -2.10 1.50
CA GLN A 105 0.68 -0.77 1.51
C GLN A 105 1.39 0.22 0.58
N ASP A 106 2.72 0.28 0.62
CA ASP A 106 3.53 1.08 -0.31
C ASP A 106 3.38 0.60 -1.77
N GLY A 107 3.30 -0.72 -1.98
CA GLY A 107 2.99 -1.31 -3.28
C GLY A 107 1.63 -0.89 -3.83
N ILE A 108 0.58 -0.94 -3.00
CA ILE A 108 -0.78 -0.52 -3.40
C ILE A 108 -0.81 0.96 -3.79
N GLU A 109 -0.16 1.85 -3.04
CA GLU A 109 -0.07 3.26 -3.43
C GLU A 109 0.62 3.42 -4.81
N LYS A 110 1.62 2.58 -5.12
CA LYS A 110 2.29 2.57 -6.43
C LYS A 110 1.45 1.97 -7.55
N VAL A 111 0.54 1.03 -7.24
CA VAL A 111 -0.47 0.54 -8.19
C VAL A 111 -1.41 1.67 -8.58
N LEU A 112 -1.89 2.43 -7.60
CA LEU A 112 -2.77 3.60 -7.82
C LEU A 112 -2.08 4.71 -8.63
N GLN A 113 -0.76 4.85 -8.49
CA GLN A 113 0.05 5.77 -9.30
C GLN A 113 0.39 5.24 -10.71
N GLY A 114 0.07 3.97 -11.00
CA GLY A 114 0.40 3.32 -12.27
C GLY A 114 1.87 2.96 -12.45
N VAL A 115 2.62 2.83 -11.36
CA VAL A 115 4.06 2.48 -11.36
C VAL A 115 4.28 0.97 -11.44
N THR A 116 3.40 0.17 -10.83
CA THR A 116 3.46 -1.29 -10.81
C THR A 116 2.05 -1.90 -10.93
N SER A 117 1.97 -3.23 -11.03
CA SER A 117 0.71 -3.97 -11.02
C SER A 117 0.41 -4.57 -9.65
N LEU A 118 -0.87 -4.79 -9.34
CA LEU A 118 -1.25 -5.47 -8.10
C LEU A 118 -0.69 -6.90 -8.05
N ALA A 119 -0.59 -7.58 -9.20
CA ALA A 119 0.01 -8.91 -9.28
C ALA A 119 1.48 -8.92 -8.86
N GLU A 120 2.27 -7.95 -9.33
CA GLU A 120 3.68 -7.78 -8.93
C GLU A 120 3.78 -7.52 -7.42
N VAL A 121 2.98 -6.58 -6.89
CA VAL A 121 2.96 -6.28 -5.44
C VAL A 121 2.62 -7.53 -4.64
N ARG A 122 1.63 -8.29 -5.09
CA ARG A 122 1.18 -9.51 -4.41
C ARG A 122 2.25 -10.59 -4.40
N ALA A 123 3.04 -10.70 -5.46
CA ALA A 123 4.13 -11.67 -5.60
C ALA A 123 5.39 -11.30 -4.79
N THR A 124 5.61 -10.01 -4.49
CA THR A 124 6.87 -9.53 -3.89
C THR A 124 6.74 -8.94 -2.48
N SER A 125 5.53 -8.88 -1.91
CA SER A 125 5.32 -8.40 -0.53
C SER A 125 4.60 -9.46 0.29
N ASN A 126 4.70 -9.39 1.62
CA ASN A 126 3.89 -10.24 2.49
C ASN A 126 2.52 -9.60 2.73
N VAL A 127 1.56 -10.44 3.10
CA VAL A 127 0.25 -10.03 3.61
C VAL A 127 0.43 -9.67 5.08
#